data_AF-A3MSV1-F1
#
_entry.id   AF-A3MSV1-F1
#
_cell.length_a   1.000
_cell.length_b   1.000
_cell.length_c   1.000
_cell.angle_alpha   90.00
_cell.angle_beta   90.00
_cell.angle_gamma   90.00
#
_symmetry.space_group_name_H-M   'P 1'
#
loop_
_entity.id
_entity.type
_entity.pdbx_description
1 polymer ?
#
loop_
_entity_poly.entity_id
_entity_poly.type
_entity_poly.pdbx_seq_one_letter_code
_entity_poly.pdbx_strand_id
1 'polypeptide(L)'
;MGRVLTVSFIAPMYLYLGVVVVRGLRGYMWLLGRRLYFKTSWRARDTHYLGRLEDLLSASARLRRLIPRPVDVRTVVVAVAKALAMAHYLAKRCRGSPTWRYLPFEVEMAIEEAARLLTARWPSAAKYFGGSRWGSSATWLT
;
A
#
# COMPACT_ATOMS: atom_id res chain seq x y z
N MET A 1 -8.95 -12.53 34.55
CA MET A 1 -9.41 -13.10 33.27
C MET A 1 -9.46 -11.99 32.24
N GLY A 2 -8.36 -11.79 31.49
CA GLY A 2 -8.25 -10.73 30.49
C GLY A 2 -9.02 -11.11 29.23
N ARG A 3 -10.07 -10.36 28.91
CA ARG A 3 -10.75 -10.47 27.62
C ARG A 3 -9.80 -9.95 26.53
N VAL A 4 -9.22 -10.88 25.77
CA VAL A 4 -8.57 -10.56 24.49
C VAL A 4 -9.68 -10.03 23.58
N LEU A 5 -9.71 -8.72 23.36
CA LEU A 5 -10.59 -8.09 22.38
C LEU A 5 -10.13 -8.59 21.00
N THR A 6 -10.81 -9.62 20.49
CA THR A 6 -10.70 -10.00 19.09
C THR A 6 -11.27 -8.86 18.26
N VAL A 7 -10.38 -8.04 17.69
CA VAL A 7 -10.76 -7.01 16.72
C VAL A 7 -11.28 -7.74 15.47
N SER A 8 -12.60 -7.86 15.37
CA SER A 8 -13.28 -8.45 14.23
C SER A 8 -13.18 -7.53 13.02
N PHE A 9 -12.27 -7.85 12.10
CA PHE A 9 -12.11 -7.18 10.80
C PHE A 9 -13.26 -7.55 9.86
N ILE A 10 -14.38 -6.81 9.87
CA ILE A 10 -15.54 -7.07 9.00
C ILE A 10 -15.94 -5.83 8.21
N ALA A 11 -15.37 -5.68 7.01
CA ALA A 11 -16.00 -5.19 5.78
C ALA A 11 -14.99 -5.32 4.61
N PRO A 12 -15.38 -5.78 3.40
CA PRO A 12 -14.51 -5.75 2.23
C PRO A 12 -14.37 -4.30 1.76
N MET A 13 -13.45 -3.56 2.40
CA MET A 13 -13.15 -2.15 2.15
C MET A 13 -12.21 -2.01 0.94
N TYR A 14 -12.67 -1.37 -0.14
CA TYR A 14 -11.82 -1.04 -1.29
C TYR A 14 -11.13 0.30 -1.07
N LEU A 15 -9.81 0.29 -0.85
CA LEU A 15 -9.01 1.51 -0.79
C LEU A 15 -8.06 1.58 -1.98
N TYR A 16 -8.16 2.66 -2.75
CA TYR A 16 -7.19 2.96 -3.78
C TYR A 16 -5.88 3.46 -3.15
N LEU A 17 -4.78 2.76 -3.42
CA LEU A 17 -3.46 3.13 -2.90
C LEU A 17 -2.71 4.08 -3.84
N GLY A 18 -2.89 3.94 -5.15
CA GLY A 18 -2.18 4.76 -6.13
C GLY A 18 -1.83 4.02 -7.41
N VAL A 19 -1.23 4.76 -8.33
CA VAL A 19 -0.64 4.20 -9.55
C VAL A 19 0.76 3.69 -9.21
N VAL A 20 1.04 2.44 -9.56
CA VAL A 20 2.39 1.85 -9.51
C VAL A 20 2.90 1.73 -10.94
N VAL A 21 4.07 2.32 -11.19
CA VAL A 21 4.76 2.26 -12.49
C VAL A 21 6.16 1.72 -12.30
N VAL A 22 6.48 0.57 -12.89
CA VAL A 22 7.82 -0.04 -12.84
C VAL A 22 8.16 -0.67 -14.18
N ARG A 23 9.17 -0.11 -14.87
CA ARG A 23 9.77 -0.63 -16.12
C ARG A 23 8.76 -1.24 -17.12
N GLY A 24 7.70 -0.49 -17.42
CA GLY A 24 6.67 -0.88 -18.41
C GLY A 24 5.42 -1.53 -17.80
N LEU A 25 5.47 -1.95 -16.54
CA LEU A 25 4.27 -2.33 -15.80
C LEU A 25 3.63 -1.08 -15.20
N ARG A 26 2.42 -0.74 -15.64
CA ARG A 26 1.59 0.33 -15.08
C ARG A 26 0.29 -0.26 -14.60
N GLY A 27 -0.14 0.14 -13.43
CA GLY A 27 -1.44 -0.26 -12.92
C GLY A 27 -1.81 0.42 -11.62
N TYR A 28 -3.01 0.11 -11.18
CA TYR A 28 -3.61 0.65 -9.98
C TYR A 28 -3.48 -0.36 -8.85
N MET A 29 -2.96 0.08 -7.71
CA MET A 29 -2.87 -0.75 -6.52
C MET A 29 -4.04 -0.41 -5.61
N TRP A 30 -4.68 -1.43 -5.05
CA TRP A 30 -5.76 -1.23 -4.08
C TRP A 30 -5.70 -2.27 -2.96
N LEU A 31 -6.34 -1.92 -1.85
CA LEU A 31 -6.59 -2.81 -0.73
C LEU A 31 -8.03 -3.27 -0.72
N LEU A 32 -8.22 -4.53 -0.35
CA LEU A 32 -9.49 -5.07 0.14
C LEU A 32 -9.29 -5.55 1.58
N GLY A 33 -9.66 -4.72 2.56
CA GLY A 33 -9.25 -4.93 3.95
C GLY A 33 -7.71 -4.97 4.08
N ARG A 34 -7.13 -6.11 4.49
CA ARG A 34 -5.66 -6.32 4.58
C ARG A 34 -5.03 -6.96 3.34
N ARG A 35 -5.81 -7.19 2.29
CA ARG A 35 -5.38 -7.86 1.05
C ARG A 35 -5.00 -6.84 -0.01
N LEU A 36 -3.81 -6.98 -0.58
CA LEU A 36 -3.27 -6.12 -1.62
C LEU A 36 -3.51 -6.72 -2.99
N TYR A 37 -3.99 -5.88 -3.92
CA TYR A 37 -4.20 -6.24 -5.31
C TYR A 37 -3.59 -5.19 -6.23
N PHE A 38 -3.30 -5.62 -7.45
CA PHE A 38 -2.78 -4.79 -8.52
C PHE A 38 -3.58 -5.01 -9.79
N LYS A 39 -4.05 -3.94 -10.41
CA LYS A 39 -4.87 -3.99 -11.62
C LYS A 39 -4.17 -3.28 -12.77
N THR A 40 -3.92 -3.98 -13.87
CA THR A 40 -3.28 -3.39 -15.06
C THR A 40 -4.26 -2.71 -16.01
N SER A 41 -5.55 -3.09 -15.98
CA SER A 41 -6.61 -2.48 -16.81
C SER A 41 -7.97 -2.50 -16.09
N TRP A 42 -8.99 -1.81 -16.58
CA TRP A 42 -10.36 -1.87 -16.02
C TRP A 42 -10.98 -3.29 -16.01
N ARG A 43 -10.49 -4.23 -16.83
CA ARG A 43 -11.07 -5.59 -16.92
C ARG A 43 -10.87 -6.36 -15.62
N ALA A 44 -11.90 -7.11 -15.20
CA ALA A 44 -11.83 -7.90 -13.96
C ALA A 44 -10.67 -8.92 -13.96
N ARG A 45 -10.43 -9.56 -15.12
CA ARG A 45 -9.36 -10.55 -15.33
C ARG A 45 -7.93 -10.02 -15.14
N ASP A 46 -7.76 -8.70 -15.24
CA ASP A 46 -6.46 -8.02 -15.16
C ASP A 46 -6.15 -7.61 -13.71
N THR A 47 -6.80 -8.25 -12.73
CA THR A 47 -6.61 -8.05 -11.29
C THR A 47 -5.74 -9.15 -10.72
N HIS A 48 -4.61 -8.79 -10.13
CA HIS A 48 -3.65 -9.70 -9.54
C HIS A 48 -3.62 -9.56 -8.02
N TYR A 49 -3.80 -10.66 -7.30
CA TYR A 49 -3.63 -10.69 -5.85
C TYR A 49 -2.14 -10.72 -5.48
N LEU A 50 -1.67 -9.66 -4.81
CA LEU A 50 -0.28 -9.53 -4.41
C LEU A 50 0.01 -10.13 -3.04
N GLY A 51 -0.98 -10.26 -2.16
CA GLY A 51 -0.77 -10.82 -0.83
C GLY A 51 -1.37 -9.97 0.27
N ARG A 52 -0.82 -10.08 1.48
CA ARG A 52 -1.25 -9.28 2.63
C ARG A 52 -0.40 -8.02 2.74
N LEU A 53 -1.01 -6.95 3.23
CA LEU A 53 -0.35 -5.66 3.44
C LEU A 53 0.82 -5.77 4.44
N GLU A 54 0.78 -6.72 5.37
CA GLU A 54 1.87 -7.00 6.32
C GLU A 54 3.12 -7.59 5.66
N ASP A 55 2.98 -8.20 4.48
CA ASP A 55 4.06 -8.89 3.77
C ASP A 55 4.35 -8.21 2.42
N LEU A 56 4.82 -6.97 2.52
CA LEU A 56 5.13 -6.14 1.35
C LEU A 56 6.28 -6.68 0.51
N LEU A 57 7.18 -7.48 1.09
CA LEU A 57 8.25 -8.11 0.34
C LEU A 57 7.73 -9.21 -0.58
N SER A 58 6.88 -10.10 -0.07
CA SER A 58 6.21 -11.10 -0.91
C SER A 58 5.32 -10.46 -1.96
N ALA A 59 4.60 -9.38 -1.60
CA ALA A 59 3.81 -8.62 -2.55
C ALA A 59 4.66 -8.03 -3.68
N SER A 60 5.80 -7.44 -3.35
CA SER A 60 6.75 -6.89 -4.32
C SER A 60 7.37 -7.97 -5.18
N ALA A 61 7.69 -9.14 -4.62
CA ALA A 61 8.20 -10.29 -5.37
C ALA A 61 7.16 -10.82 -6.38
N ARG A 62 5.87 -10.85 -6.01
CA ARG A 62 4.79 -11.21 -6.94
C ARG A 62 4.58 -10.15 -8.02
N LEU A 63 4.60 -8.87 -7.65
CA LEU A 63 4.52 -7.78 -8.61
C LEU A 63 5.67 -7.83 -9.62
N ARG A 64 6.89 -8.16 -9.18
CA ARG A 64 8.06 -8.36 -10.05
C ARG A 64 7.83 -9.45 -11.10
N ARG A 65 7.12 -10.53 -10.76
CA ARG A 65 6.83 -11.62 -11.70
C ARG A 65 5.89 -11.21 -12.84
N LEU A 66 5.14 -10.11 -12.66
CA LEU A 66 4.28 -9.56 -13.71
C LEU A 66 5.06 -8.69 -14.71
N ILE A 67 6.31 -8.33 -14.40
CA ILE A 67 7.15 -7.52 -15.28
C ILE A 67 7.85 -8.46 -16.28
N PRO A 68 7.70 -8.26 -17.59
CA PRO A 68 8.26 -9.17 -18.60
C PRO A 68 9.80 -9.15 -18.65
N ARG A 69 10.42 -8.10 -18.11
CA ARG A 69 11.89 -7.96 -18.06
C ARG A 69 12.40 -8.11 -16.64
N PRO A 70 13.61 -8.65 -16.45
CA PRO A 70 14.22 -8.71 -15.12
C PRO A 70 14.38 -7.31 -14.53
N VAL A 71 13.84 -7.14 -13.32
CA VAL A 71 13.94 -5.92 -12.51
C VAL A 71 14.48 -6.30 -11.14
N ASP A 72 15.30 -5.44 -10.55
CA ASP A 72 15.69 -5.59 -9.16
C ASP A 72 14.44 -5.50 -8.26
N VAL A 73 14.31 -6.44 -7.32
CA VAL A 73 13.23 -6.45 -6.32
C VAL A 73 13.22 -5.12 -5.55
N ARG A 74 14.39 -4.52 -5.29
CA ARG A 74 14.49 -3.22 -4.60
C ARG A 74 13.72 -2.13 -5.32
N THR A 75 13.80 -2.06 -6.66
CA THR A 75 13.06 -1.08 -7.46
C THR A 75 11.55 -1.25 -7.30
N VAL A 76 11.08 -2.50 -7.29
CA VAL A 76 9.65 -2.81 -7.13
C VAL A 76 9.18 -2.44 -5.73
N VAL A 77 9.94 -2.79 -4.69
CA VAL A 77 9.61 -2.45 -3.30
C VAL A 77 9.56 -0.93 -3.10
N VAL A 78 10.47 -0.16 -3.73
CA VAL A 78 10.43 1.31 -3.70
C VAL A 78 9.14 1.84 -4.32
N ALA A 79 8.71 1.29 -5.45
CA ALA A 79 7.47 1.73 -6.10
C ALA A 79 6.23 1.42 -5.24
N VAL A 80 6.19 0.24 -4.61
CA VAL A 80 5.14 -0.13 -3.65
C VAL A 80 5.16 0.80 -2.43
N ALA A 81 6.33 1.11 -1.88
CA ALA A 81 6.47 2.04 -0.75
C ALA A 81 5.96 3.45 -1.10
N LYS A 82 6.29 3.97 -2.29
CA LYS A 82 5.78 5.26 -2.77
C LYS A 82 4.25 5.27 -2.90
N ALA A 83 3.66 4.21 -3.44
CA ALA A 83 2.20 4.11 -3.52
C ALA A 83 1.55 4.04 -2.14
N LEU A 84 2.15 3.34 -1.17
CA LEU A 84 1.66 3.34 0.22
C LEU A 84 1.76 4.71 0.89
N ALA A 85 2.86 5.44 0.66
CA ALA A 85 3.00 6.81 1.18
C ALA A 85 1.95 7.75 0.58
N MET A 86 1.64 7.62 -0.71
CA MET A 86 0.56 8.38 -1.35
C MET A 86 -0.80 8.05 -0.75
N ALA A 87 -1.09 6.78 -0.56
CA ALA A 87 -2.32 6.33 0.07
C ALA A 87 -2.49 6.87 1.49
N HIS A 88 -1.41 6.86 2.27
CA HIS A 88 -1.38 7.40 3.62
C HIS A 88 -1.65 8.91 3.62
N TYR A 89 -1.00 9.66 2.73
CA TYR A 89 -1.25 11.09 2.53
C TYR A 89 -2.73 11.37 2.20
N LEU A 90 -3.32 10.62 1.28
CA LEU A 90 -4.72 10.76 0.91
C LEU A 90 -5.64 10.38 2.07
N ALA A 91 -5.38 9.29 2.78
CA ALA A 91 -6.16 8.89 3.96
C ALA A 91 -6.14 9.97 5.05
N LYS A 92 -4.99 10.62 5.26
CA LYS A 92 -4.87 11.77 6.17
C LYS A 92 -5.64 12.99 5.72
N ARG A 93 -5.57 13.34 4.43
CA ARG A 93 -6.26 14.51 3.86
C ARG A 93 -7.76 14.32 3.75
N CYS A 94 -8.22 13.11 3.49
CA CYS A 94 -9.63 12.76 3.36
C CYS A 94 -10.27 12.32 4.68
N ARG A 95 -9.55 12.45 5.82
CA ARG A 95 -10.02 12.16 7.18
C ARG A 95 -11.22 13.04 7.53
N GLY A 96 -12.43 12.61 7.19
CA GLY A 96 -13.69 13.34 7.41
C GLY A 96 -14.49 13.68 6.15
N SER A 97 -14.08 13.23 4.96
CA SER A 97 -14.84 13.48 3.74
C SER A 97 -16.13 12.63 3.69
N PRO A 98 -17.30 13.22 3.39
CA PRO A 98 -18.57 12.50 3.34
C PRO A 98 -18.66 11.49 2.18
N THR A 99 -17.79 11.59 1.17
CA THR A 99 -17.72 10.63 0.06
C THR A 99 -16.96 9.35 0.42
N TRP A 100 -16.15 9.38 1.48
CA TRP A 100 -15.42 8.21 1.96
C TRP A 100 -16.29 7.45 2.95
N ARG A 101 -16.91 6.36 2.48
CA ARG A 101 -17.81 5.49 3.27
C ARG A 101 -17.15 4.78 4.47
N TYR A 102 -15.86 5.00 4.75
CA TYR A 102 -15.07 4.20 5.68
C TYR A 102 -14.24 5.05 6.61
N LEU A 103 -13.96 4.52 7.80
CA LEU A 103 -13.15 5.10 8.86
C LEU A 103 -11.70 5.28 8.39
N PRO A 104 -11.29 6.50 7.99
CA PRO A 104 -9.97 6.72 7.40
C PRO A 104 -8.81 6.37 8.35
N PHE A 105 -9.10 6.27 9.65
CA PHE A 105 -8.14 5.86 10.67
C PHE A 105 -7.73 4.38 10.58
N GLU A 106 -8.62 3.45 10.21
CA GLU A 106 -8.28 2.01 10.15
C GLU A 106 -7.28 1.73 9.03
N VAL A 107 -7.51 2.41 7.89
CA VAL A 107 -6.61 2.44 6.74
C VAL A 107 -5.26 3.03 7.12
N GLU A 108 -5.28 4.19 7.78
CA GLU A 108 -4.08 4.90 8.22
C GLU A 108 -3.23 3.96 9.09
N MET A 109 -3.82 3.34 10.12
CA MET A 109 -3.13 2.38 10.99
C MET A 109 -2.61 1.16 10.21
N ALA A 110 -3.38 0.62 9.26
CA ALA A 110 -2.95 -0.52 8.48
C ALA A 110 -1.73 -0.20 7.60
N ILE A 111 -1.69 0.99 6.99
CA ILE A 111 -0.55 1.45 6.19
C ILE A 111 0.65 1.77 7.09
N GLU A 112 0.43 2.36 8.26
CA GLU A 112 1.49 2.63 9.24
C GLU A 112 2.16 1.35 9.73
N GLU A 113 1.36 0.33 10.05
CA GLU A 113 1.89 -0.97 10.46
C GLU A 113 2.68 -1.64 9.33
N ALA A 114 2.18 -1.57 8.09
CA ALA A 114 2.87 -2.10 6.92
C ALA A 114 4.23 -1.43 6.69
N ALA A 115 4.27 -0.11 6.84
CA ALA A 115 5.49 0.67 6.71
C ALA A 115 6.49 0.38 7.83
N ARG A 116 6.00 0.18 9.07
CA ARG A 116 6.83 -0.25 10.20
C ARG A 116 7.45 -1.61 9.94
N LEU A 117 6.66 -2.59 9.50
CA LEU A 117 7.14 -3.94 9.16
C LEU A 117 8.16 -3.91 8.02
N LEU A 118 7.89 -3.14 6.96
CA LEU A 118 8.83 -2.99 5.85
C LEU A 118 10.13 -2.32 6.28
N THR A 119 10.06 -1.28 7.11
CA THR A 119 11.24 -0.57 7.62
C THR A 119 12.06 -1.44 8.57
N ALA A 120 11.41 -2.24 9.43
CA ALA A 120 12.10 -3.20 10.29
C ALA A 120 12.89 -4.24 9.47
N ARG A 121 12.33 -4.69 8.35
CA ARG A 121 12.98 -5.66 7.48
C ARG A 121 13.99 -5.05 6.50
N TRP A 122 13.76 -3.81 6.09
CA TRP A 122 14.60 -3.03 5.20
C TRP A 122 14.73 -1.57 5.68
N PRO A 123 15.70 -1.27 6.55
CA PRO A 123 15.83 0.05 7.18
C PRO A 123 15.97 1.21 6.17
N SER A 124 16.58 0.98 5.01
CA SER A 124 16.71 2.00 3.97
C SER A 124 15.38 2.44 3.36
N ALA A 125 14.28 1.70 3.60
CA ALA A 125 12.93 2.09 3.20
C ALA A 125 12.36 3.23 4.07
N ALA A 126 12.93 3.48 5.26
CA ALA A 126 12.48 4.52 6.18
C ALA A 126 12.38 5.90 5.51
N LYS A 127 13.27 6.22 4.57
CA LYS A 127 13.27 7.50 3.85
C LYS A 127 12.02 7.77 3.02
N TYR A 128 11.27 6.72 2.65
CA TYR A 128 9.99 6.87 1.94
C TYR A 128 8.81 7.09 2.88
N PHE A 129 9.03 6.88 4.17
CA PHE A 129 8.03 7.00 5.24
C PHE A 129 8.43 8.06 6.29
N GLY A 130 9.56 8.76 6.09
CA GLY A 130 10.23 9.58 7.10
C GLY A 130 9.90 11.08 7.02
N GLY A 131 9.32 11.59 8.11
CA GLY A 131 8.98 12.99 8.39
C GLY A 131 7.89 13.02 9.48
N SER A 132 7.90 13.96 10.42
CA SER A 132 7.16 13.94 11.71
C SER A 132 5.69 13.52 11.57
N ARG A 133 5.45 12.21 11.71
CA ARG A 133 4.18 11.53 11.44
C ARG A 133 3.66 11.84 10.02
N TRP A 134 4.43 11.49 8.99
CA TRP A 134 4.10 11.47 7.54
C TRP A 134 3.88 12.82 6.84
N GLY A 135 4.36 13.92 7.43
CA GLY A 135 4.37 15.23 6.80
C GLY A 135 5.78 15.61 6.34
N SER A 136 6.01 15.65 5.04
CA SER A 136 6.69 16.76 4.34
C SER A 136 6.87 16.42 2.86
N SER A 137 6.15 17.19 2.05
CA SER A 137 6.33 17.42 0.61
C SER A 137 6.12 16.25 -0.34
N ALA A 138 5.10 16.48 -1.18
CA ALA A 138 4.85 15.86 -2.48
C ALA A 138 6.01 16.07 -3.49
N THR A 139 7.26 16.09 -3.05
CA THR A 139 8.45 16.31 -3.90
C THR A 139 8.80 15.09 -4.77
N TRP A 140 8.12 13.96 -4.58
CA TRP A 140 8.33 12.72 -5.33
C TRP A 140 7.27 12.47 -6.42
N LEU A 141 6.41 13.46 -6.70
CA LEU A 141 5.33 13.40 -7.70
C LEU A 141 5.70 13.98 -9.07
N THR A 142 6.92 14.50 -9.23
CA THR A 142 7.54 14.86 -10.51
C THR A 142 8.52 13.78 -10.94
#